data_AF-A0A521US51-F1
#
_entry.id   AF-A0A521US51-F1
#
_cell.length_a   1.000
_cell.length_b   1.000
_cell.length_c   1.000
_cell.angle_alpha   90.00
_cell.angle_beta   90.00
_cell.angle_gamma   90.00
#
_symmetry.space_group_name_H-M   'P 1'
#
loop_
_entity.id
_entity.type
_entity.pdbx_description
1 polymer ?
#
loop_
_entity_poly.entity_id
_entity_poly.type
_entity_poly.pdbx_seq_one_letter_code
_entity_poly.pdbx_strand_id
1 'polypeptide(L)' 'MDMAEEDRETIVITRHGKPSAVMLAAEEWESMEATLHLLRSPRNAARLFEAMAQIERGEGVEMTIDELRRRVELDE' A
#
# COMPACT_ATOMS: atom_id res chain seq x y z
N MET A 1 0.88 13.87 -21.74
CA MET A 1 0.15 12.92 -20.88
C MET A 1 0.85 11.57 -21.00
N ASP A 2 1.20 11.18 -22.21
CA ASP A 2 1.90 9.93 -22.57
C ASP A 2 3.18 9.62 -21.76
N MET A 3 4.11 10.58 -21.59
CA MET A 3 5.37 10.35 -20.84
C MET A 3 5.17 9.97 -19.35
N ALA A 4 4.12 10.48 -18.70
CA ALA A 4 3.86 10.15 -17.29
C ALA A 4 3.23 8.76 -17.13
N GLU A 5 2.48 8.32 -18.13
CA GLU A 5 1.80 7.02 -18.14
C GLU A 5 2.76 5.88 -18.53
N GLU A 6 3.65 6.08 -19.51
CA GLU A 6 4.59 5.05 -19.95
C GLU A 6 5.81 4.88 -19.02
N ASP A 7 6.40 5.98 -18.50
CA ASP A 7 7.68 5.91 -17.78
C ASP A 7 7.54 5.94 -16.25
N ARG A 8 6.30 6.01 -15.71
CA ARG A 8 6.02 6.20 -14.27
C ARG A 8 6.82 7.36 -13.65
N GLU A 9 7.09 8.40 -14.43
CA GLU A 9 7.93 9.51 -14.00
C GLU A 9 7.10 10.61 -13.32
N THR A 10 7.59 11.11 -12.18
CA THR A 10 6.94 12.22 -11.45
C THR A 10 7.29 13.56 -12.10
N ILE A 11 6.29 14.33 -12.54
CA ILE A 11 6.52 15.63 -13.16
C ILE A 11 6.25 16.76 -12.15
N VAL A 12 7.28 17.57 -11.87
CA VAL A 12 7.15 18.75 -11.00
C VAL A 12 6.89 20.01 -11.83
N ILE A 13 5.71 20.61 -11.67
CA ILE A 13 5.33 21.86 -12.31
C ILE A 13 5.84 23.02 -11.46
N THR A 14 6.69 23.87 -12.05
CA THR A 14 7.23 25.07 -11.38
C THR A 14 6.58 26.34 -11.89
N ARG A 15 6.32 27.29 -10.98
CA ARG A 15 5.84 28.64 -11.28
C ARG A 15 6.76 29.66 -10.62
N HIS A 16 7.29 30.61 -11.39
CA HIS A 16 8.28 31.60 -10.92
C HIS A 16 9.52 30.95 -10.24
N GLY A 17 9.98 29.83 -10.78
CA GLY A 17 11.14 29.10 -10.24
C GLY A 17 10.88 28.37 -8.93
N LYS A 18 9.61 28.26 -8.49
CA LYS A 18 9.21 27.50 -7.29
C LYS A 18 8.30 26.34 -7.66
N PRO A 19 8.43 25.16 -7.04
CA PRO A 19 7.47 24.07 -7.19
C PRO A 19 6.06 24.53 -6.83
N SER A 20 5.09 24.27 -7.70
CA SER A 20 3.69 24.70 -7.52
C SER A 20 2.70 23.54 -7.58
N ALA A 21 3.01 22.47 -8.31
CA ALA A 21 2.21 21.25 -8.36
C ALA A 21 3.08 20.05 -8.76
N VAL A 22 2.60 18.86 -8.46
CA VAL A 22 3.18 17.59 -8.91
C VAL A 22 2.11 16.85 -9.70
N MET A 23 2.49 16.30 -10.85
CA MET A 23 1.64 15.46 -11.67
C MET A 23 2.23 14.05 -11.67
N LEU A 24 1.37 13.08 -11.36
CA LEU A 24 1.68 11.65 -11.29
C LEU A 24 0.76 10.91 -12.26
N ALA A 25 1.16 9.71 -12.67
CA ALA A 25 0.23 8.77 -13.29
C ALA A 25 -0.91 8.46 -12.31
N ALA A 26 -2.13 8.28 -12.83
CA ALA A 26 -3.29 7.99 -11.98
C ALA A 26 -3.12 6.69 -11.17
N GLU A 27 -2.58 5.64 -11.79
CA GLU A 27 -2.30 4.36 -11.11
C GLU A 27 -1.29 4.51 -9.96
N GLU A 28 -0.27 5.36 -10.14
CA GLU A 28 0.74 5.62 -9.10
C GLU A 28 0.09 6.34 -7.91
N TRP A 29 -0.80 7.31 -8.16
CA TRP A 29 -1.54 7.99 -7.11
C TRP A 29 -2.44 7.02 -6.32
N GLU A 30 -3.18 6.14 -7.00
CA GLU A 30 -4.05 5.14 -6.35
C GLU A 30 -3.25 4.17 -5.47
N SER A 31 -2.10 3.69 -5.97
CA SER A 31 -1.17 2.83 -5.21
C SER A 31 -0.64 3.52 -3.95
N MET A 32 -0.25 4.81 -4.08
CA MET A 32 0.18 5.63 -2.96
C MET A 32 -0.95 5.84 -1.95
N GLU A 33 -2.17 6.12 -2.41
CA GLU A 33 -3.33 6.32 -1.53
C GLU A 33 -3.67 5.05 -0.74
N ALA A 34 -3.65 3.87 -1.38
CA ALA A 34 -3.85 2.59 -0.71
C ALA A 34 -2.77 2.32 0.35
N THR A 35 -1.50 2.58 0.04
CA THR A 35 -0.39 2.43 0.98
C THR A 35 -0.54 3.39 2.17
N LEU A 36 -0.81 4.67 1.90
CA LEU A 36 -1.06 5.67 2.94
C LEU A 36 -2.27 5.29 3.79
N HIS A 37 -3.32 4.73 3.20
CA HIS A 37 -4.49 4.23 3.92
C HIS A 37 -4.13 3.13 4.91
N LEU A 38 -3.33 2.14 4.51
CA LEU A 38 -2.85 1.08 5.40
C LEU A 38 -2.01 1.64 6.56
N LEU A 39 -1.21 2.68 6.29
CA LEU A 39 -0.32 3.33 7.25
C LEU A 39 -1.00 4.39 8.14
N ARG A 40 -2.23 4.84 7.81
CA ARG A 40 -2.96 5.87 8.56
C ARG A 40 -3.29 5.47 10.00
N SER A 41 -3.38 4.17 10.28
CA SER A 41 -3.48 3.65 11.65
C SER A 41 -2.13 3.10 12.08
N PRO A 42 -1.40 3.79 12.98
CA PRO A 42 -0.09 3.33 13.46
C PRO A 42 -0.15 1.90 14.02
N ARG A 43 -1.27 1.56 14.67
CA ARG A 43 -1.52 0.21 15.19
C ARG A 43 -1.69 -0.83 14.07
N ASN A 44 -2.36 -0.47 12.98
CA ASN A 44 -2.53 -1.37 11.83
C ASN A 44 -1.21 -1.56 11.08
N ALA A 45 -0.45 -0.47 10.88
CA ALA A 45 0.88 -0.50 10.29
C ALA A 45 1.82 -1.42 11.07
N ALA A 46 1.87 -1.27 12.41
CA ALA A 46 2.68 -2.12 13.27
C ALA A 46 2.32 -3.61 13.13
N ARG A 47 1.03 -3.94 13.10
CA ARG A 47 0.55 -5.32 12.90
C ARG A 47 0.95 -5.87 11.53
N LEU A 48 0.87 -5.06 10.48
CA LEU A 48 1.25 -5.48 9.13
C LEU A 48 2.75 -5.77 9.05
N PHE A 49 3.59 -4.87 9.57
CA PHE A 49 5.05 -5.07 9.57
C PHE A 49 5.46 -6.28 10.43
N GLU A 50 4.81 -6.50 11.57
CA GLU A 50 5.05 -7.69 12.39
C GLU A 50 4.69 -8.98 11.64
N ALA A 51 3.55 -9.01 10.95
CA ALA A 51 3.14 -10.15 10.14
C ALA A 51 4.12 -10.42 8.98
N MET A 52 4.61 -9.37 8.31
CA MET A 52 5.65 -9.50 7.29
C MET A 52 6.93 -10.14 7.85
N ALA A 53 7.39 -9.65 9.00
CA ALA A 53 8.59 -10.18 9.65
C ALA A 53 8.42 -11.63 10.12
N GLN A 54 7.21 -12.04 10.55
CA GLN A 54 6.91 -13.44 10.87
C GLN A 54 7.05 -14.34 9.63
N ILE A 55 6.52 -13.90 8.48
CA ILE A 55 6.62 -14.65 7.22
C ILE A 55 8.08 -14.78 6.78
N GLU A 56 8.88 -13.71 6.85
CA GLU A 56 10.30 -13.75 6.51
C GLU A 56 11.11 -14.72 7.39
N ARG A 57 10.71 -14.90 8.65
CA ARG A 57 11.31 -15.89 9.57
C ARG A 57 10.79 -17.31 9.38
N GLY A 58 9.86 -17.54 8.45
CA GLY A 58 9.22 -18.84 8.25
C GLY A 58 8.20 -19.21 9.33
N GLU A 59 7.70 -18.23 10.09
CA GLU A 59 6.69 -18.42 11.14
C GLU A 59 5.25 -18.32 10.58
N GLY A 60 5.11 -18.28 9.26
CA GLY A 60 3.81 -18.28 8.58
C GLY A 60 3.03 -19.57 8.86
N VAL A 61 1.75 -19.43 9.17
CA VAL A 61 0.83 -20.56 9.36
C VAL A 61 -0.02 -20.68 8.11
N GLU A 62 0.16 -21.76 7.35
CA GLU A 62 -0.76 -22.10 6.27
C GLU A 62 -2.11 -22.52 6.86
N MET A 63 -3.18 -21.99 6.29
CA MET A 63 -4.54 -22.34 6.66
C MET A 63 -5.45 -22.25 5.45
N THR A 64 -6.38 -23.17 5.37
CA THR A 64 -7.51 -23.11 4.44
C THR A 64 -8.47 -21.98 4.84
N ILE A 65 -9.29 -21.51 3.88
CA ILE A 65 -10.31 -20.48 4.16
C ILE A 65 -11.27 -20.96 5.27
N ASP A 66 -11.60 -22.26 5.32
CA ASP A 66 -12.50 -22.84 6.33
C ASP A 66 -11.86 -22.92 7.72
N GLU A 67 -10.54 -23.10 7.81
CA GLU A 67 -9.81 -23.02 9.08
C GLU A 67 -9.69 -21.58 9.56
N LEU A 68 -9.48 -20.63 8.64
CA LEU A 68 -9.44 -19.21 8.97
C LEU A 68 -10.80 -18.74 9.53
N ARG A 69 -11.91 -19.06 8.85
CA ARG A 69 -13.28 -18.68 9.29
C ARG A 69 -13.58 -19.14 10.72
N ARG A 70 -13.31 -20.42 11.01
CA ARG A 70 -13.40 -20.98 12.37
C ARG A 70 -12.55 -20.23 13.38
N ARG A 71 -11.31 -19.88 13.02
CA ARG A 71 -10.36 -19.19 13.89
C ARG A 71 -10.77 -17.75 14.21
N VAL A 72 -11.40 -17.06 13.27
CA VAL A 72 -11.85 -15.67 13.46
C VAL A 72 -13.31 -15.57 13.90
N GLU A 73 -13.93 -16.70 14.25
CA GLU A 73 -15.32 -16.78 14.72
C GLU A 73 -16.32 -16.19 13.69
N LEU A 74 -16.03 -16.34 12.40
CA LEU A 74 -16.87 -15.88 11.28
C LEU A 74 -17.71 -17.02 10.68
N ASP A 75 -17.97 -18.08 11.43
CA ASP A 75 -18.87 -19.15 10.97
C ASP A 75 -20.33 -18.68 11.12
N GLU A 76 -20.98 -18.42 9.98
CA GLU A 76 -22.44 -18.53 9.83
C GLU A 76 -22.82 -19.95 9.39
#